data_AF-A0A950G9F3-F1
#
_entry.id   AF-A0A950G9F3-F1
#
_cell.length_a   1.000
_cell.length_b   1.000
_cell.length_c   1.000
_cell.angle_alpha   90.00
_cell.angle_beta   90.00
_cell.angle_gamma   90.00
#
_symmetry.space_group_name_H-M   'P 1'
#
loop_
_entity.id
_entity.type
_entity.pdbx_description
1 polymer ?
#
loop_
_entity_poly.entity_id
_entity_poly.type
_entity_poly.pdbx_seq_one_letter_code
_entity_poly.pdbx_strand_id
1 'polypeptide(L)'
;EVALTEGLASAVQPLLAREDDERAQREREARADTAIFYSISNCQKGLRGVSFGNFLIKQVVEELKAELPRLRQFSTLSPVPGFRRWFGSRLAEGDASHLSADESTALRRAAGMDNGAGDGIAALRTLLESDTWWEDADKAAALHKPVTRLCALYLTGTTPRSGDPVARFHLGNGARLERINWLGNIASRGIKESFGIMVNYLYDPDSIEANHEAFAGDGKVMRSASVDELLAPREKPSGKAQSRAARLAKT
;
A
#
# COMPACT_ATOMS: atom_id res chain seq x y z
N GLU A 1 4.30 -5.28 -18.49
CA GLU A 1 4.40 -6.74 -18.30
C GLU A 1 3.23 -7.22 -17.46
N VAL A 2 2.74 -8.41 -17.76
CA VAL A 2 1.56 -9.02 -17.14
C VAL A 2 1.93 -10.43 -16.70
N ALA A 3 1.55 -10.81 -15.49
CA ALA A 3 1.64 -12.19 -14.99
C ALA A 3 0.24 -12.77 -14.84
N LEU A 4 0.04 -14.00 -15.29
CA LEU A 4 -1.20 -14.76 -15.03
C LEU A 4 -1.05 -15.52 -13.71
N THR A 5 -2.01 -15.36 -12.80
CA THR A 5 -2.00 -15.92 -11.44
C THR A 5 -3.36 -16.51 -11.06
N GLU A 6 -3.36 -17.34 -10.02
CA GLU A 6 -4.58 -17.71 -9.28
C GLU A 6 -4.75 -16.71 -8.14
N GLY A 7 -5.75 -15.83 -8.25
CA GLY A 7 -5.99 -14.71 -7.33
C GLY A 7 -4.95 -13.58 -7.37
N LEU A 8 -5.11 -12.62 -6.45
CA LEU A 8 -4.27 -11.43 -6.37
C LEU A 8 -2.86 -11.73 -5.82
N ALA A 9 -1.83 -11.38 -6.57
CA ALA A 9 -0.45 -11.40 -6.08
C ALA A 9 -0.22 -10.34 -4.99
N SER A 10 0.49 -10.73 -3.93
CA SER A 10 0.86 -9.85 -2.80
C SER A 10 2.34 -9.44 -2.79
N ALA A 11 3.20 -10.17 -3.48
CA ALA A 11 4.64 -9.90 -3.56
C ALA A 11 5.16 -10.03 -5.00
N VAL A 12 6.18 -9.24 -5.33
CA VAL A 12 6.76 -9.20 -6.69
C VAL A 12 7.78 -10.30 -6.93
N GLN A 13 8.47 -10.76 -5.88
CA GLN A 13 9.52 -11.78 -5.98
C GLN A 13 9.03 -13.07 -6.67
N PRO A 14 7.86 -13.64 -6.30
CA PRO A 14 7.34 -14.82 -6.99
C PRO A 14 6.97 -14.58 -8.46
N LEU A 15 6.68 -13.34 -8.87
CA LEU A 15 6.35 -13.01 -10.26
C LEU A 15 7.60 -12.89 -11.14
N LEU A 16 8.75 -12.60 -10.53
CA LEU A 16 10.03 -12.46 -11.22
C LEU A 16 10.85 -13.75 -11.23
N ALA A 17 10.47 -14.73 -10.39
CA ALA A 17 11.09 -16.04 -10.39
C ALA A 17 10.87 -16.72 -11.76
N ARG A 18 11.95 -17.21 -12.35
CA ARG A 18 11.87 -17.98 -13.60
C ARG A 18 11.42 -19.40 -13.26
N GLU A 19 10.39 -19.87 -13.96
CA GLU A 19 10.02 -21.28 -13.96
C GLU A 19 10.73 -21.93 -15.14
N ASP A 20 11.73 -22.78 -14.86
CA ASP A 20 12.51 -23.46 -15.90
C ASP A 20 11.74 -24.65 -16.51
N ASP A 21 10.63 -25.07 -15.90
CA ASP A 21 9.73 -26.11 -16.39
C ASP A 21 8.57 -25.51 -17.23
N GLU A 22 8.69 -25.60 -18.55
CA GLU A 22 7.67 -25.12 -19.48
C GLU A 22 6.30 -25.80 -19.30
N ARG A 23 6.25 -27.05 -18.83
CA ARG A 23 4.99 -27.76 -18.58
C ARG A 23 4.30 -27.17 -17.35
N ALA A 24 5.04 -26.99 -16.27
CA ALA A 24 4.52 -26.38 -15.04
C ALA A 24 4.00 -24.95 -15.31
N GLN A 25 4.71 -24.16 -16.11
CA GLN A 25 4.29 -22.83 -16.51
C GLN A 25 2.96 -22.85 -17.29
N ARG A 26 2.83 -23.73 -18.29
CA ARG A 26 1.58 -23.87 -19.07
C ARG A 26 0.39 -24.29 -18.20
N GLU A 27 0.61 -25.22 -17.26
CA GLU A 27 -0.44 -25.65 -16.33
C GLU A 27 -0.88 -24.53 -15.38
N ARG A 28 0.08 -23.75 -14.86
CA ARG A 28 -0.21 -22.59 -14.02
C ARG A 28 -0.97 -21.52 -14.79
N GLU A 29 -0.54 -21.21 -16.01
CA GLU A 29 -1.26 -20.29 -16.88
C GLU A 29 -2.68 -20.80 -17.11
N ALA A 30 -2.88 -22.07 -17.46
CA ALA A 30 -4.19 -22.66 -17.71
C ALA A 30 -5.18 -22.54 -16.54
N ARG A 31 -4.68 -22.55 -15.29
CA ARG A 31 -5.50 -22.36 -14.08
C ARG A 31 -5.73 -20.89 -13.70
N ALA A 32 -4.95 -19.98 -14.26
CA ALA A 32 -5.00 -18.57 -13.87
C ALA A 32 -6.38 -17.95 -14.12
N ASP A 33 -6.90 -17.25 -13.11
CA ASP A 33 -8.13 -16.47 -13.13
C ASP A 33 -7.88 -14.96 -13.00
N THR A 34 -6.63 -14.56 -12.83
CA THR A 34 -6.23 -13.18 -12.54
C THR A 34 -5.06 -12.75 -13.43
N ALA A 35 -5.15 -11.56 -14.01
CA ALA A 35 -4.03 -10.87 -14.65
C ALA A 35 -3.44 -9.82 -13.71
N ILE A 36 -2.13 -9.91 -13.45
CA ILE A 36 -1.37 -8.99 -12.61
C ILE A 36 -0.42 -8.13 -13.45
N PHE A 37 -0.72 -6.83 -13.54
CA PHE A 37 0.17 -5.82 -14.11
C PHE A 37 1.24 -5.41 -13.10
N TYR A 38 2.43 -6.01 -13.16
CA TYR A 38 3.51 -5.75 -12.18
C TYR A 38 4.59 -4.78 -12.70
N SER A 39 4.54 -4.40 -13.98
CA SER A 39 5.45 -3.39 -14.57
C SER A 39 4.74 -2.64 -15.70
N ILE A 40 4.67 -1.31 -15.58
CA ILE A 40 4.17 -0.39 -16.62
C ILE A 40 5.23 0.70 -16.78
N SER A 41 5.81 0.80 -17.97
CA SER A 41 6.89 1.75 -18.26
C SER A 41 6.51 2.65 -19.43
N ASN A 42 6.74 3.96 -19.29
CA ASN A 42 6.66 4.89 -20.41
C ASN A 42 8.00 4.88 -21.15
N CYS A 43 8.02 4.30 -22.35
CA CYS A 43 9.24 4.08 -23.13
C CYS A 43 9.83 5.36 -23.74
N GLN A 44 9.11 6.49 -23.68
CA GLN A 44 9.53 7.75 -24.32
C GLN A 44 9.85 8.82 -23.26
N LYS A 45 11.14 9.12 -23.06
CA LYS A 45 11.59 10.16 -22.11
C LYS A 45 11.00 11.55 -22.43
N GLY A 46 10.76 11.85 -23.71
CA GLY A 46 10.18 13.11 -24.19
C GLY A 46 8.67 13.26 -23.97
N LEU A 47 7.97 12.20 -23.56
CA LEU A 47 6.53 12.20 -23.28
C LEU A 47 6.24 12.08 -21.78
N ARG A 48 7.23 12.38 -20.93
CA ARG A 48 7.05 12.43 -19.49
C ARG A 48 6.08 13.57 -19.13
N GLY A 49 4.84 13.19 -18.80
CA GLY A 49 3.75 14.12 -18.49
C GLY A 49 2.68 14.24 -19.57
N VAL A 50 2.87 13.61 -20.74
CA VAL A 50 1.81 13.47 -21.75
C VAL A 50 0.95 12.27 -21.37
N SER A 51 -0.32 12.52 -21.06
CA SER A 51 -1.30 11.45 -20.82
C SER A 51 -1.70 10.87 -22.17
N PHE A 52 -1.52 9.56 -22.36
CA PHE A 52 -2.02 8.82 -23.53
C PHE A 52 -3.53 8.50 -23.43
N GLY A 53 -4.27 9.28 -22.64
CA GLY A 53 -5.67 9.03 -22.32
C GLY A 53 -5.84 8.23 -21.03
N ASN A 54 -6.93 8.51 -20.32
CA ASN A 54 -7.26 7.91 -19.02
C ASN A 54 -7.86 6.50 -19.11
N PHE A 55 -7.60 5.77 -20.21
CA PHE A 55 -8.18 4.45 -20.48
C PHE A 55 -7.21 3.47 -21.12
N LEU A 56 -5.89 3.71 -21.01
CA LEU A 56 -4.88 2.77 -21.53
C LEU A 56 -5.10 1.37 -20.95
N ILE A 57 -5.36 1.29 -19.65
CA ILE A 57 -5.54 0.00 -18.98
C ILE A 57 -6.91 -0.61 -19.29
N LYS A 58 -7.95 0.20 -19.56
CA LYS A 58 -9.27 -0.30 -19.97
C LYS A 58 -9.17 -1.14 -21.24
N GLN A 59 -8.47 -0.61 -22.27
CA GLN A 59 -8.27 -1.32 -23.53
C GLN A 59 -7.54 -2.66 -23.32
N VAL A 60 -6.47 -2.65 -22.53
CA VAL A 60 -5.70 -3.88 -22.24
C VAL A 60 -6.55 -4.89 -21.48
N VAL A 61 -7.41 -4.45 -20.56
CA VAL A 61 -8.34 -5.33 -19.83
C VAL A 61 -9.38 -5.95 -20.77
N GLU A 62 -9.96 -5.17 -21.69
CA GLU A 62 -10.91 -5.67 -22.69
C GLU A 62 -10.26 -6.69 -23.64
N GLU A 63 -9.05 -6.41 -24.12
CA GLU A 63 -8.27 -7.33 -24.96
C GLU A 63 -7.98 -8.65 -24.22
N LEU A 64 -7.45 -8.58 -22.99
CA LEU A 64 -7.17 -9.77 -22.19
C LEU A 64 -8.43 -10.58 -21.88
N LYS A 65 -9.57 -9.93 -21.63
CA LYS A 65 -10.84 -10.61 -21.38
C LYS A 65 -11.36 -11.31 -22.64
N ALA A 66 -11.14 -10.74 -23.82
CA ALA A 66 -11.50 -11.35 -25.09
C ALA A 66 -10.59 -12.55 -25.44
N GLU A 67 -9.28 -12.41 -25.25
CA GLU A 67 -8.30 -13.48 -25.54
C GLU A 67 -8.34 -14.61 -24.51
N LEU A 68 -8.56 -14.28 -23.24
CA LEU A 68 -8.55 -15.23 -22.12
C LEU A 68 -9.83 -15.11 -21.28
N PRO A 69 -10.98 -15.63 -21.76
CA PRO A 69 -12.29 -15.47 -21.10
C PRO A 69 -12.39 -16.06 -19.69
N ARG A 70 -11.43 -16.90 -19.28
CA ARG A 70 -11.36 -17.45 -17.92
C ARG A 70 -10.91 -16.42 -16.88
N LEU A 71 -10.25 -15.34 -17.30
CA LEU A 71 -9.79 -14.29 -16.40
C LEU A 71 -10.98 -13.50 -15.85
N ARG A 72 -11.05 -13.43 -14.52
CA ARG A 72 -12.11 -12.78 -13.75
C ARG A 72 -11.63 -11.50 -13.09
N GLN A 73 -10.33 -11.39 -12.84
CA GLN A 73 -9.74 -10.26 -12.11
C GLN A 73 -8.58 -9.66 -12.88
N PHE A 74 -8.53 -8.33 -12.89
CA PHE A 74 -7.45 -7.57 -13.52
C PHE A 74 -6.93 -6.61 -12.47
N SER A 75 -5.70 -6.82 -12.00
CA SER A 75 -5.14 -6.00 -10.94
C SER A 75 -3.70 -5.65 -11.23
N THR A 76 -3.19 -4.60 -10.61
CA THR A 76 -1.76 -4.32 -10.64
C THR A 76 -1.09 -4.88 -9.41
N LEU A 77 0.24 -4.96 -9.43
CA LEU A 77 1.04 -5.00 -8.22
C LEU A 77 2.04 -3.84 -8.30
N SER A 78 1.67 -2.70 -7.72
CA SER A 78 2.31 -1.41 -7.95
C SER A 78 3.17 -0.96 -6.77
N PRO A 79 4.29 -0.26 -7.02
CA PRO A 79 5.07 0.39 -5.97
C PRO A 79 4.33 1.61 -5.41
N VAL A 80 4.79 2.12 -4.25
CA VAL A 80 4.24 3.33 -3.60
C VAL A 80 5.35 4.39 -3.45
N PRO A 81 5.85 4.95 -4.56
CA PRO A 81 7.01 5.83 -4.54
C PRO A 81 6.71 7.14 -3.80
N GLY A 82 7.42 7.38 -2.70
CA GLY A 82 7.28 8.60 -1.90
C GLY A 82 6.59 8.38 -0.56
N PHE A 83 6.04 7.19 -0.31
CA PHE A 83 5.43 6.87 0.97
C PHE A 83 6.41 7.03 2.13
N ARG A 84 7.64 6.51 2.04
CA ARG A 84 8.63 6.66 3.12
C ARG A 84 8.92 8.12 3.46
N ARG A 85 9.01 8.99 2.45
CA ARG A 85 9.25 10.43 2.63
C ARG A 85 8.06 11.09 3.34
N TRP A 86 6.84 10.83 2.86
CA TRP A 86 5.62 11.35 3.47
C TRP A 86 5.44 10.84 4.91
N PHE A 87 5.73 9.57 5.15
CA PHE A 87 5.68 8.96 6.48
C PHE A 87 6.69 9.62 7.42
N GLY A 88 7.92 9.86 6.97
CA GLY A 88 8.94 10.56 7.73
C GLY A 88 8.55 11.97 8.14
N SER A 89 7.89 12.74 7.26
CA SER A 89 7.40 14.07 7.63
C SER A 89 6.30 14.02 8.70
N ARG A 90 5.40 13.02 8.64
CA ARG A 90 4.39 12.80 9.69
C ARG A 90 5.00 12.41 11.03
N LEU A 91 6.06 11.59 11.04
CA LEU A 91 6.78 11.29 12.27
C LEU A 91 7.54 12.49 12.85
N ALA A 92 8.00 13.41 12.00
CA ALA A 92 8.69 14.63 12.44
C ALA A 92 7.73 15.65 13.06
N GLU A 93 6.46 15.66 12.63
CA GLU A 93 5.38 16.46 13.25
C GLU A 93 5.08 16.02 14.69
N GLY A 94 5.50 14.80 15.09
CA GLY A 94 5.41 14.32 16.47
C GLY A 94 4.00 14.00 16.95
N ASP A 95 3.02 13.91 16.03
CA ASP A 95 1.63 13.64 16.41
C ASP A 95 1.41 12.15 16.73
N ALA A 96 1.50 11.83 18.03
CA ALA A 96 1.21 10.50 18.54
C ALA A 96 -0.28 10.10 18.41
N SER A 97 -1.20 11.00 18.02
CA SER A 97 -2.60 10.66 17.74
C SER A 97 -2.72 9.59 16.64
N HIS A 98 -1.68 9.46 15.82
CA HIS A 98 -1.57 8.43 14.80
C HIS A 98 -1.25 7.04 15.34
N LEU A 99 -1.05 6.80 16.65
CA LEU A 99 -0.86 5.47 17.28
C LEU A 99 -1.91 5.20 18.37
N SER A 100 -2.33 3.94 18.53
CA SER A 100 -3.25 3.51 19.60
C SER A 100 -2.42 3.12 20.80
N ALA A 101 -3.08 2.97 21.95
CA ALA A 101 -2.45 2.40 23.12
C ALA A 101 -1.79 1.03 22.81
N ASP A 102 -2.50 0.17 22.10
CA ASP A 102 -2.00 -1.17 21.74
C ASP A 102 -0.83 -1.12 20.76
N GLU A 103 -0.92 -0.30 19.70
CA GLU A 103 0.19 -0.13 18.74
C GLU A 103 1.41 0.46 19.44
N SER A 104 1.23 1.50 20.25
CA SER A 104 2.30 2.14 21.02
C SER A 104 2.98 1.15 21.99
N THR A 105 2.20 0.24 22.58
CA THR A 105 2.73 -0.80 23.48
C THR A 105 3.49 -1.88 22.71
N ALA A 106 2.94 -2.37 21.60
CA ALA A 106 3.60 -3.35 20.74
C ALA A 106 4.92 -2.81 20.16
N LEU A 107 4.92 -1.55 19.71
CA LEU A 107 6.11 -0.88 19.18
C LEU A 107 7.19 -0.73 20.25
N ARG A 108 6.84 -0.27 21.46
CA ARG A 108 7.81 -0.14 22.57
C ARG A 108 8.43 -1.47 22.96
N ARG A 109 7.62 -2.54 23.03
CA ARG A 109 8.11 -3.89 23.30
C ARG A 109 9.10 -4.36 22.25
N ALA A 110 8.74 -4.27 20.97
CA ALA A 110 9.63 -4.67 19.88
C ALA A 110 10.91 -3.82 19.81
N ALA A 111 10.86 -2.56 20.26
CA ALA A 111 12.01 -1.66 20.34
C ALA A 111 12.89 -1.88 21.61
N GLY A 112 12.49 -2.75 22.55
CA GLY A 112 13.18 -2.90 23.84
C GLY A 112 13.02 -1.68 24.77
N MET A 113 11.95 -0.90 24.59
CA MET A 113 11.65 0.35 25.31
C MET A 113 10.64 0.16 26.46
N ASP A 114 10.60 -1.03 27.06
CA ASP A 114 9.61 -1.40 28.09
C ASP A 114 9.81 -0.67 29.43
N ASN A 115 11.00 -0.09 29.64
CA ASN A 115 11.40 0.53 30.91
C ASN A 115 10.87 1.98 31.09
N GLY A 116 9.89 2.39 30.29
CA GLY A 116 9.30 3.74 30.34
C GLY A 116 10.09 4.82 29.59
N ALA A 117 11.11 4.46 28.82
CA ALA A 117 11.87 5.39 27.98
C ALA A 117 11.25 5.47 26.58
N GLY A 118 10.64 6.62 26.26
CA GLY A 118 10.11 6.92 24.92
C GLY A 118 8.61 6.65 24.75
N ASP A 119 7.99 7.42 23.86
CA ASP A 119 6.62 7.21 23.41
C ASP A 119 6.57 6.22 22.22
N GLY A 120 5.36 5.90 21.74
CA GLY A 120 5.20 5.00 20.60
C GLY A 120 5.82 5.52 19.31
N ILE A 121 5.93 6.84 19.13
CA ILE A 121 6.54 7.46 17.95
C ILE A 121 8.06 7.28 17.99
N ALA A 122 8.68 7.44 19.16
CA ALA A 122 10.09 7.16 19.37
C ALA A 122 10.40 5.68 19.07
N ALA A 123 9.59 4.75 19.59
CA ALA A 123 9.75 3.32 19.33
C ALA A 123 9.61 2.97 17.85
N LEU A 124 8.60 3.53 17.18
CA LEU A 124 8.40 3.38 15.73
C LEU A 124 9.62 3.85 14.93
N ARG A 125 10.19 5.01 15.29
CA ARG A 125 11.38 5.55 14.63
C ARG A 125 12.58 4.62 14.83
N THR A 126 12.84 4.19 16.06
CA THR A 126 13.93 3.26 16.40
C THR A 126 13.81 1.96 15.60
N LEU A 127 12.62 1.39 15.49
CA LEU A 127 12.39 0.17 14.72
C LEU A 127 12.66 0.35 13.22
N LEU A 128 12.22 1.47 12.63
CA LEU A 128 12.39 1.75 11.20
C LEU A 128 13.82 2.16 10.80
N GLU A 129 14.62 2.58 11.78
CA GLU A 129 16.05 2.89 11.64
C GLU A 129 16.94 1.66 11.89
N SER A 130 16.43 0.60 12.52
CA SER A 130 17.13 -0.68 12.62
C SER A 130 17.37 -1.24 11.23
N ASP A 131 18.62 -1.59 10.92
CA ASP A 131 18.90 -2.40 9.74
C ASP A 131 18.13 -3.72 9.83
N THR A 132 17.71 -4.20 8.66
CA THR A 132 17.03 -5.50 8.46
C THR A 132 15.83 -5.76 9.38
N TRP A 133 15.13 -4.72 9.86
CA TRP A 133 13.94 -4.90 10.73
C TRP A 133 12.86 -5.80 10.12
N TRP A 134 12.80 -5.90 8.79
CA TRP A 134 11.85 -6.73 8.05
C TRP A 134 12.19 -8.23 8.10
N GLU A 135 13.39 -8.61 8.55
CA GLU A 135 13.81 -10.00 8.75
C GLU A 135 13.53 -10.49 10.19
N ASP A 136 13.36 -9.55 11.12
CA ASP A 136 12.98 -9.82 12.51
C ASP A 136 11.45 -9.90 12.62
N ALA A 137 10.93 -11.09 12.94
CA ALA A 137 9.49 -11.35 12.98
C ALA A 137 8.75 -10.47 13.99
N ASP A 138 9.35 -10.18 15.14
CA ASP A 138 8.71 -9.38 16.20
C ASP A 138 8.66 -7.90 15.80
N LYS A 139 9.77 -7.37 15.25
CA LYS A 139 9.82 -5.99 14.73
C LYS A 139 8.87 -5.81 13.54
N ALA A 140 8.90 -6.72 12.57
CA ALA A 140 8.03 -6.68 11.41
C ALA A 140 6.54 -6.75 11.80
N ALA A 141 6.18 -7.61 12.75
CA ALA A 141 4.81 -7.73 13.26
C ALA A 141 4.34 -6.44 13.96
N ALA A 142 5.18 -5.83 14.80
CA ALA A 142 4.86 -4.59 15.49
C ALA A 142 4.66 -3.40 14.53
N LEU A 143 5.41 -3.38 13.41
CA LEU A 143 5.33 -2.33 12.39
C LEU A 143 4.16 -2.52 11.41
N HIS A 144 3.72 -3.74 11.18
CA HIS A 144 2.77 -4.08 10.11
C HIS A 144 1.50 -3.21 10.13
N LYS A 145 0.74 -3.24 11.23
CA LYS A 145 -0.53 -2.52 11.35
C LYS A 145 -0.39 -0.99 11.25
N PRO A 146 0.49 -0.31 12.02
CA PRO A 146 0.62 1.15 11.91
C PRO A 146 1.10 1.59 10.54
N VAL A 147 2.05 0.88 9.91
CA VAL A 147 2.60 1.26 8.61
C VAL A 147 1.60 1.06 7.47
N THR A 148 0.90 -0.08 7.43
CA THR A 148 -0.13 -0.32 6.39
C THR A 148 -1.30 0.64 6.48
N ARG A 149 -1.78 0.96 7.70
CA ARG A 149 -2.81 1.99 7.90
C ARG A 149 -2.35 3.37 7.47
N LEU A 150 -1.14 3.78 7.83
CA LEU A 150 -0.60 5.07 7.39
C LEU A 150 -0.40 5.10 5.87
N CYS A 151 -0.08 3.97 5.24
CA CYS A 151 -0.08 3.84 3.79
C CYS A 151 -1.49 4.00 3.21
N ALA A 152 -2.51 3.41 3.83
CA ALA A 152 -3.90 3.64 3.42
C ALA A 152 -4.24 5.13 3.47
N LEU A 153 -3.98 5.80 4.58
CA LEU A 153 -4.22 7.25 4.73
C LEU A 153 -3.50 8.05 3.63
N TYR A 154 -2.22 7.77 3.39
CA TYR A 154 -1.45 8.40 2.33
C TYR A 154 -2.09 8.24 0.94
N LEU A 155 -2.44 7.01 0.57
CA LEU A 155 -3.00 6.71 -0.75
C LEU A 155 -4.40 7.31 -0.93
N THR A 156 -5.24 7.26 0.12
CA THR A 156 -6.57 7.86 0.09
C THR A 156 -6.58 9.39 0.07
N GLY A 157 -5.48 10.02 0.49
CA GLY A 157 -5.27 11.46 0.34
C GLY A 157 -4.84 11.88 -1.07
N THR A 158 -4.72 10.95 -2.02
CA THR A 158 -4.35 11.26 -3.41
C THR A 158 -5.49 11.95 -4.14
N THR A 159 -5.16 12.98 -4.90
CA THR A 159 -6.09 13.73 -5.77
C THR A 159 -5.61 13.68 -7.22
N PRO A 160 -6.40 14.16 -8.20
CA PRO A 160 -5.94 14.26 -9.59
C PRO A 160 -4.71 15.16 -9.79
N ARG A 161 -4.37 16.01 -8.82
CA ARG A 161 -3.26 16.99 -8.93
C ARG A 161 -2.12 16.77 -7.94
N SER A 162 -2.33 15.97 -6.90
CA SER A 162 -1.37 15.78 -5.80
C SER A 162 -1.47 14.39 -5.20
N GLY A 163 -0.47 13.99 -4.41
CA GLY A 163 -0.41 12.67 -3.77
C GLY A 163 0.56 11.73 -4.46
N ASP A 164 0.35 10.42 -4.28
CA ASP A 164 1.23 9.40 -4.87
C ASP A 164 1.07 9.39 -6.40
N PRO A 165 2.17 9.46 -7.17
CA PRO A 165 2.09 9.53 -8.63
C PRO A 165 1.58 8.24 -9.27
N VAL A 166 1.82 7.08 -8.66
CA VAL A 166 1.38 5.76 -9.15
C VAL A 166 -0.10 5.55 -8.82
N ALA A 167 -0.53 5.92 -7.62
CA ALA A 167 -1.93 5.94 -7.24
C ALA A 167 -2.73 6.86 -8.18
N ARG A 168 -2.25 8.09 -8.42
CA ARG A 168 -2.90 9.03 -9.33
C ARG A 168 -3.04 8.47 -10.75
N PHE A 169 -2.04 7.75 -11.22
CA PHE A 169 -2.12 7.07 -12.52
C PHE A 169 -3.21 6.00 -12.53
N HIS A 170 -3.23 5.08 -11.56
CA HIS A 170 -4.19 3.97 -11.57
C HIS A 170 -5.63 4.42 -11.28
N LEU A 171 -5.82 5.27 -10.28
CA LEU A 171 -7.11 5.87 -9.94
C LEU A 171 -7.63 6.73 -11.10
N GLY A 172 -6.74 7.48 -11.75
CA GLY A 172 -7.03 8.21 -12.98
C GLY A 172 -7.42 7.33 -14.16
N ASN A 173 -7.06 6.03 -14.15
CA ASN A 173 -7.51 5.05 -15.14
C ASN A 173 -8.73 4.22 -14.64
N GLY A 174 -9.41 4.65 -13.57
CA GLY A 174 -10.63 4.01 -13.08
C GLY A 174 -10.41 2.78 -12.19
N ALA A 175 -9.19 2.57 -11.69
CA ALA A 175 -8.94 1.48 -10.75
C ALA A 175 -9.49 1.79 -9.36
N ARG A 176 -9.83 0.73 -8.61
CA ARG A 176 -10.10 0.76 -7.18
C ARG A 176 -8.83 0.44 -6.39
N LEU A 177 -8.58 1.15 -5.29
CA LEU A 177 -7.55 0.77 -4.31
C LEU A 177 -8.00 -0.51 -3.60
N GLU A 178 -7.41 -1.65 -3.97
CA GLU A 178 -7.95 -2.97 -3.63
C GLU A 178 -7.29 -3.58 -2.40
N ARG A 179 -5.95 -3.55 -2.33
CA ARG A 179 -5.23 -4.16 -1.21
C ARG A 179 -3.86 -3.52 -1.01
N ILE A 180 -3.48 -3.33 0.25
CA ILE A 180 -2.14 -2.93 0.65
C ILE A 180 -1.40 -4.18 1.09
N ASN A 181 -0.27 -4.46 0.44
CA ASN A 181 0.52 -5.66 0.67
C ASN A 181 1.76 -5.32 1.51
N TRP A 182 1.79 -5.85 2.73
CA TRP A 182 2.95 -5.77 3.61
C TRP A 182 4.10 -6.61 3.06
N LEU A 183 5.30 -6.03 3.01
CA LEU A 183 6.52 -6.66 2.49
C LEU A 183 6.36 -7.28 1.08
N GLY A 184 5.52 -6.69 0.24
CA GLY A 184 5.36 -7.09 -1.16
C GLY A 184 6.60 -6.88 -2.02
N ASN A 185 7.54 -6.02 -1.59
CA ASN A 185 8.86 -5.91 -2.21
C ASN A 185 9.99 -5.67 -1.21
N ILE A 186 10.65 -6.75 -0.79
CA ILE A 186 11.79 -6.71 0.14
C ILE A 186 13.14 -6.36 -0.50
N ALA A 187 13.20 -6.11 -1.81
CA ALA A 187 14.45 -5.64 -2.42
C ALA A 187 14.86 -4.28 -1.83
N SER A 188 16.16 -3.99 -1.80
CA SER A 188 16.72 -2.75 -1.21
C SER A 188 15.96 -1.49 -1.65
N ARG A 189 15.56 -1.43 -2.92
CA ARG A 189 14.76 -0.33 -3.48
C ARG A 189 13.36 -0.26 -2.86
N GLY A 190 12.63 -1.37 -2.78
CA GLY A 190 11.27 -1.42 -2.21
C GLY A 190 11.23 -1.02 -0.74
N ILE A 191 12.19 -1.51 0.05
CA ILE A 191 12.36 -1.10 1.45
C ILE A 191 12.65 0.41 1.58
N LYS A 192 13.52 0.96 0.73
CA LYS A 192 13.89 2.39 0.75
C LYS A 192 12.78 3.31 0.25
N GLU A 193 11.94 2.88 -0.69
CA GLU A 193 10.88 3.72 -1.25
C GLU A 193 9.60 3.71 -0.38
N SER A 194 9.22 2.55 0.17
CA SER A 194 7.90 2.35 0.77
C SER A 194 7.86 1.33 1.92
N PHE A 195 8.99 1.04 2.58
CA PHE A 195 9.08 -0.01 3.61
C PHE A 195 8.67 -1.41 3.09
N GLY A 196 8.84 -1.64 1.79
CA GLY A 196 8.44 -2.88 1.13
C GLY A 196 6.95 -2.99 0.83
N ILE A 197 6.15 -1.94 1.08
CA ILE A 197 4.74 -1.92 0.68
C ILE A 197 4.61 -1.95 -0.84
N MET A 198 3.73 -2.83 -1.32
CA MET A 198 3.16 -2.78 -2.67
C MET A 198 1.64 -2.72 -2.60
N VAL A 199 0.98 -2.33 -3.68
CA VAL A 199 -0.46 -2.10 -3.70
C VAL A 199 -1.09 -2.79 -4.90
N ASN A 200 -2.22 -3.45 -4.67
CA ASN A 200 -3.10 -3.89 -5.73
C ASN A 200 -4.10 -2.77 -6.06
N TYR A 201 -4.10 -2.32 -7.32
CA TYR A 201 -5.19 -1.53 -7.88
C TYR A 201 -6.01 -2.44 -8.78
N LEU A 202 -7.30 -2.62 -8.49
CA LEU A 202 -8.18 -3.51 -9.26
C LEU A 202 -8.92 -2.74 -10.34
N TYR A 203 -8.91 -3.28 -11.55
CA TYR A 203 -9.68 -2.83 -12.70
C TYR A 203 -10.86 -3.77 -12.89
N ASP A 204 -12.03 -3.32 -12.46
CA ASP A 204 -13.29 -4.01 -12.70
C ASP A 204 -13.94 -3.39 -13.95
N PRO A 205 -14.05 -4.14 -15.08
CA PRO A 205 -14.55 -3.62 -16.35
C PRO A 205 -15.85 -2.84 -16.24
N ASP A 206 -16.75 -3.26 -15.34
CA ASP A 206 -18.08 -2.71 -15.20
C ASP A 206 -18.10 -1.39 -14.39
N SER A 207 -17.00 -1.07 -13.69
CA SER A 207 -16.91 0.14 -12.84
C SER A 207 -15.78 1.11 -13.23
N ILE A 208 -14.94 0.79 -14.22
CA ILE A 208 -13.80 1.64 -14.64
C ILE A 208 -14.24 3.09 -14.91
N GLU A 209 -15.30 3.29 -15.71
CA GLU A 209 -15.76 4.63 -16.10
C GLU A 209 -16.29 5.42 -14.89
N ALA A 210 -17.15 4.80 -14.08
CA ALA A 210 -17.69 5.42 -12.88
C ALA A 210 -16.60 5.78 -11.86
N ASN A 211 -15.61 4.90 -11.67
CA ASN A 211 -14.47 5.16 -10.79
C ASN A 211 -13.59 6.29 -11.34
N HIS A 212 -13.37 6.31 -12.66
CA HIS A 212 -12.63 7.37 -13.33
C HIS A 212 -13.28 8.73 -13.11
N GLU A 213 -14.59 8.84 -13.35
CA GLU A 213 -15.36 10.07 -13.16
C GLU A 213 -15.33 10.54 -11.71
N ALA A 214 -15.55 9.62 -10.76
CA ALA A 214 -15.51 9.92 -9.33
C ALA A 214 -14.14 10.47 -8.88
N PHE A 215 -13.04 9.92 -9.40
CA PHE A 215 -11.70 10.41 -9.09
C PHE A 215 -11.39 11.72 -9.82
N ALA A 216 -11.69 11.83 -11.10
CA ALA A 216 -11.38 13.01 -11.92
C ALA A 216 -12.17 14.25 -11.51
N GLY A 217 -13.46 14.08 -11.18
CA GLY A 217 -14.35 15.15 -10.74
C GLY A 217 -14.15 15.52 -9.27
N ASP A 218 -14.37 14.54 -8.37
CA ASP A 218 -14.47 14.80 -6.92
C ASP A 218 -13.18 14.48 -6.15
N GLY A 219 -12.16 13.90 -6.82
CA GLY A 219 -10.98 13.36 -6.14
C GLY A 219 -11.29 12.14 -5.27
N LYS A 220 -12.43 11.49 -5.48
CA LYS A 220 -12.86 10.35 -4.66
C LYS A 220 -12.05 9.09 -5.00
N VAL A 221 -11.35 8.57 -4.01
CA VAL A 221 -10.64 7.29 -4.11
C VAL A 221 -11.60 6.15 -3.80
N MET A 222 -11.89 5.32 -4.81
CA MET A 222 -12.66 4.09 -4.63
C MET A 222 -11.80 3.04 -3.94
N ARG A 223 -12.37 2.33 -2.95
CA ARG A 223 -11.63 1.45 -2.02
C ARG A 223 -12.38 0.14 -1.79
N SER A 224 -11.64 -0.93 -1.52
CA SER A 224 -12.21 -2.20 -1.05
C SER A 224 -12.53 -2.14 0.45
N ALA A 225 -13.30 -3.12 0.93
CA ALA A 225 -13.60 -3.28 2.35
C ALA A 225 -12.34 -3.47 3.21
N SER A 226 -11.31 -4.14 2.71
CA SER A 226 -10.05 -4.34 3.45
C SER A 226 -9.28 -3.03 3.66
N VAL A 227 -9.37 -2.10 2.70
CA VAL A 227 -8.79 -0.77 2.83
C VAL A 227 -9.63 0.11 3.75
N ASP A 228 -10.95 -0.04 3.73
CA ASP A 228 -11.84 0.60 4.71
C ASP A 228 -11.54 0.16 6.15
N GLU A 229 -11.29 -1.13 6.37
CA GLU A 229 -10.94 -1.68 7.68
C GLU A 229 -9.65 -1.06 8.23
N LEU A 230 -8.64 -0.85 7.39
CA LEU A 230 -7.41 -0.15 7.79
C LEU A 230 -7.68 1.29 8.25
N LEU A 231 -8.71 1.93 7.71
CA LEU A 231 -9.05 3.33 7.95
C LEU A 231 -10.12 3.52 9.03
N ALA A 232 -10.64 2.43 9.58
CA ALA A 232 -11.68 2.48 10.61
C ALA A 232 -11.23 3.31 11.83
N PRO A 233 -12.16 4.10 12.44
CA PRO A 233 -11.86 4.87 13.63
C PRO A 233 -11.32 4.00 14.76
N ARG A 234 -10.40 4.57 15.52
CA ARG A 234 -9.76 3.89 16.64
C ARG A 234 -10.53 4.11 17.92
N GLU A 235 -10.58 3.12 18.78
CA GLU A 235 -10.92 3.37 20.18
C GLU A 235 -9.90 4.37 20.75
N LYS A 236 -10.39 5.51 21.24
CA LYS A 236 -9.54 6.53 21.85
C LYS A 236 -8.83 5.93 23.06
N PRO A 237 -7.54 6.25 23.29
CA PRO A 237 -6.91 5.89 24.54
C PRO A 237 -7.74 6.49 25.69
N SER A 238 -8.18 5.63 26.62
CA SER A 238 -9.02 6.04 27.74
C SER A 238 -8.38 7.24 28.48
N GLY A 239 -9.13 8.33 28.62
CA GLY A 239 -8.65 9.65 29.07
C GLY A 239 -8.17 9.75 30.52
N LYS A 240 -7.75 8.65 31.17
CA LYS A 240 -7.34 8.68 32.58
C LYS A 240 -5.93 9.23 32.82
N ALA A 241 -5.07 9.33 31.79
CA ALA A 241 -3.70 9.83 31.94
C ALA A 241 -3.58 11.38 31.99
N GLN A 242 -4.53 12.13 31.43
CA GLN A 242 -4.47 13.60 31.42
C GLN A 242 -4.83 14.25 32.77
N SER A 243 -5.49 13.53 33.68
CA SER A 243 -5.91 14.09 34.97
C SER A 243 -4.82 14.12 36.05
N ARG A 244 -3.74 13.35 35.90
CA ARG A 244 -2.70 13.24 36.94
C ARG A 244 -1.63 14.33 36.84
N ALA A 245 -1.32 14.79 35.61
CA ALA A 245 -0.42 15.92 35.39
C ALA A 245 -1.03 17.27 35.84
N ALA A 246 -2.35 17.42 35.72
CA ALA A 246 -3.05 18.64 36.16
C ALA A 246 -3.19 18.77 37.69
N ARG A 247 -3.02 17.68 38.46
CA ARG A 247 -3.16 17.70 39.93
C ARG A 247 -1.84 17.93 40.67
N LEU A 248 -0.71 17.66 40.03
CA LEU A 248 0.63 17.91 40.59
C LEU A 248 1.16 19.33 40.34
N ALA A 249 0.52 20.10 39.45
CA ALA A 249 0.85 21.51 39.21
C ALA A 249 0.05 22.50 40.09
N LYS A 250 -0.73 21.99 41.06
CA LYS A 250 -1.56 22.78 41.99
C LYS A 250 -1.31 22.47 43.48
N THR A 251 -0.21 21.81 43.80
CA THR A 251 0.26 21.62 45.19
C THR A 251 1.71 22.02 45.27
#